data_AF-A0A1A7WXJ7-F1
#
_entry.id   AF-A0A1A7WXJ7-F1
#
_cell.length_a   1.000
_cell.length_b   1.000
_cell.length_c   1.000
_cell.angle_alpha   90.00
_cell.angle_beta   90.00
_cell.angle_gamma   90.00
#
_symmetry.space_group_name_H-M   'P 1'
#
loop_
_entity.id
_entity.type
_entity.pdbx_description
1 polymer ?
#
loop_
_entity_poly.entity_id
_entity_poly.type
_entity_poly.pdbx_seq_one_letter_code
_entity_poly.pdbx_strand_id
1 'polypeptide(L)' 'GLVSFLREVSQFTPVAFPIAGDRRVVAPFWADVDNRRAGRVFYRESQDPSILKRASGDVRMYFSEFPTFNATWALVSTW' A
#
# COMPACT_ATOMS: atom_id res chain seq x y z
N GLY A 1 -2.48 -2.72 -7.52
CA GLY A 1 -2.34 -4.12 -7.09
C GLY A 1 -2.48 -4.22 -5.59
N LEU A 2 -2.80 -5.41 -5.10
CA LEU A 2 -2.86 -5.73 -3.66
C LEU A 2 -1.51 -6.28 -3.20
N VAL A 3 -0.99 -5.80 -2.07
CA VAL A 3 0.23 -6.34 -1.43
C VAL A 3 -0.17 -7.09 -0.16
N SER A 4 0.19 -8.38 -0.09
CA SER A 4 -0.06 -9.28 1.05
C SER A 4 1.26 -9.73 1.67
N PHE A 5 1.32 -9.77 3.00
CA PHE A 5 2.55 -10.06 3.75
C PHE A 5 2.64 -11.50 4.28
N LEU A 6 1.53 -12.22 4.34
CA LEU A 6 1.48 -13.54 5.01
C LEU A 6 1.24 -14.71 4.05
N ARG A 7 0.39 -14.51 3.04
CA ARG A 7 0.02 -15.56 2.08
C ARG A 7 -0.16 -14.95 0.71
N GLU A 8 0.16 -15.71 -0.32
CA GLU A 8 -0.23 -15.39 -1.69
C GLU A 8 -1.75 -15.19 -1.77
N VAL A 9 -2.16 -14.18 -2.53
CA VAL A 9 -3.56 -13.93 -2.83
C VAL A 9 -3.79 -14.28 -4.29
N SER A 10 -4.32 -15.48 -4.53
CA SER A 10 -4.71 -15.97 -5.87
C SER A 10 -6.10 -15.49 -6.30
N GLN A 11 -6.67 -14.50 -5.59
CA GLN A 11 -8.02 -14.02 -5.83
C GLN A 11 -8.02 -12.86 -6.81
N PHE A 12 -8.58 -13.10 -7.99
CA PHE A 12 -8.61 -12.15 -9.11
C PHE A 12 -9.81 -11.19 -9.06
N THR A 13 -10.91 -11.60 -8.42
CA THR A 13 -12.11 -10.77 -8.27
C THR A 13 -12.05 -9.92 -7.00
N PRO A 14 -12.19 -8.58 -7.08
CA PRO A 14 -12.26 -7.71 -5.91
C PRO A 14 -13.40 -8.09 -4.96
N VAL A 15 -13.14 -8.10 -3.66
CA VAL A 15 -14.15 -8.21 -2.61
C VAL A 15 -14.04 -7.03 -1.66
N ALA A 16 -15.16 -6.45 -1.23
CA ALA A 16 -15.13 -5.30 -0.34
C ALA A 16 -14.39 -5.64 0.97
N PHE A 17 -13.62 -4.67 1.47
CA PHE A 17 -13.00 -4.80 2.79
C PHE A 17 -14.08 -4.82 3.89
N PRO A 18 -13.85 -5.55 5.00
CA PRO A 18 -12.67 -6.38 5.31
C PRO A 18 -12.69 -7.74 4.60
N ILE A 19 -11.52 -8.19 4.11
CA ILE A 19 -11.36 -9.47 3.41
C ILE A 19 -11.18 -10.59 4.45
N ALA A 20 -11.95 -11.67 4.35
CA ALA A 20 -11.95 -12.76 5.34
C ALA A 20 -10.59 -13.48 5.47
N GLY A 21 -10.30 -13.93 6.70
CA GLY A 21 -9.19 -14.83 7.04
C GLY A 21 -7.82 -14.17 7.21
N ASP A 22 -7.58 -13.45 8.30
CA ASP A 22 -6.29 -12.86 8.76
C ASP A 22 -5.37 -12.27 7.64
N ARG A 23 -5.97 -11.82 6.54
CA ARG A 23 -5.22 -11.24 5.42
C ARG A 23 -4.88 -9.81 5.78
N ARG A 24 -3.59 -9.58 6.07
CA ARG A 24 -3.01 -8.24 6.26
C ARG A 24 -2.57 -7.72 4.90
N VAL A 25 -3.37 -6.82 4.34
CA VAL A 25 -3.21 -6.35 2.96
C VAL A 25 -3.43 -4.84 2.87
N VAL A 26 -2.63 -4.21 2.00
CA VAL A 26 -2.76 -2.80 1.63
C VAL A 26 -2.94 -2.74 0.12
N ALA A 27 -3.99 -2.04 -0.33
CA ALA A 27 -4.30 -1.92 -1.75
C ALA A 27 -4.76 -0.49 -2.06
N PRO A 28 -3.89 0.38 -2.60
CA PRO A 28 -4.33 1.68 -3.13
C PRO A 28 -5.22 1.52 -4.37
N PHE A 29 -5.09 0.39 -5.09
CA PHE A 29 -5.95 0.00 -6.20
C PHE A 29 -5.98 -1.53 -6.33
N TRP A 30 -7.17 -2.12 -6.48
CA TRP A 30 -7.31 -3.55 -6.71
C TRP A 30 -7.29 -3.84 -8.21
N ALA A 31 -6.17 -4.37 -8.67
CA ALA A 31 -6.01 -4.87 -10.03
C ALA A 31 -5.22 -6.17 -10.00
N ASP A 32 -5.49 -7.00 -10.99
CA ASP A 32 -4.74 -8.21 -11.26
C ASP A 32 -3.30 -7.86 -11.67
N VAL A 33 -2.33 -8.47 -10.99
CA VAL A 33 -0.90 -8.30 -11.27
C VAL A 33 -0.29 -9.69 -11.27
N ASP A 34 -0.03 -10.24 -12.46
CA ASP A 34 0.63 -11.54 -12.61
C ASP A 34 2.15 -11.35 -12.77
N ASN A 35 2.89 -11.59 -11.69
CA ASN A 35 4.34 -11.56 -11.68
C ASN A 35 5.00 -12.93 -11.89
N ARG A 36 4.23 -14.00 -12.23
CA ARG A 36 4.76 -15.37 -12.37
C ARG A 36 5.67 -15.54 -13.58
N ARG A 37 5.49 -14.71 -14.63
CA ARG A 37 6.31 -14.73 -15.86
C ARG A 37 7.48 -13.76 -15.80
N ALA A 38 7.27 -12.57 -15.25
CA ALA A 38 8.27 -11.50 -15.15
C ALA A 38 7.79 -10.41 -14.17
N GLY A 39 8.72 -9.57 -13.73
CA GLY A 39 8.46 -8.46 -12.80
C GLY A 39 8.82 -8.83 -11.36
N ARG A 40 9.53 -7.93 -10.68
CA ARG A 40 9.87 -8.08 -9.25
C ARG A 40 9.21 -6.95 -8.51
N VAL A 41 8.52 -7.27 -7.42
CA VAL A 41 7.98 -6.25 -6.53
C VAL A 41 8.97 -6.06 -5.39
N PHE A 42 9.34 -4.80 -5.16
CA PHE A 42 10.16 -4.39 -4.04
C PHE A 42 9.28 -3.68 -3.03
N TYR A 43 9.57 -3.90 -1.75
CA TYR A 43 8.96 -3.16 -0.67
C TYR A 43 10.00 -2.75 0.36
N ARG A 44 9.76 -1.64 1.03
CA ARG A 44 10.53 -1.23 2.21
C ARG A 44 9.66 -0.42 3.15
N GLU A 45 9.94 -0.54 4.44
CA GLU A 45 9.48 0.41 5.44
C GLU A 45 10.50 1.54 5.57
N SER A 46 10.02 2.74 5.86
CA SER A 46 10.86 3.93 5.97
C SER A 46 10.37 4.84 7.08
N GLN A 47 11.32 5.30 7.88
CA GLN A 47 11.17 6.43 8.81
C GLN A 47 12.01 7.64 8.38
N ASP A 48 12.54 7.62 7.15
CA ASP A 48 13.34 8.73 6.60
C ASP A 48 12.54 10.05 6.62
N PRO A 49 13.06 11.12 7.27
CA PRO A 49 12.33 12.37 7.43
C PRO A 49 11.91 13.03 6.11
N SER A 50 12.68 12.87 5.03
CA SER A 50 12.36 13.46 3.73
C SER A 50 11.16 12.75 3.09
N ILE A 51 11.12 11.42 3.18
CA ILE A 51 9.99 10.61 2.72
C ILE A 51 8.73 10.93 3.54
N LEU A 52 8.84 10.98 4.87
CA LEU A 52 7.70 11.29 5.74
C LEU A 52 7.15 12.70 5.52
N LYS A 53 8.03 13.69 5.33
CA LYS A 53 7.62 15.07 5.03
C LYS A 53 6.84 15.14 3.72
N ARG A 54 7.30 14.44 2.67
CA ARG A 54 6.62 14.39 1.37
C ARG A 54 5.26 13.70 1.49
N ALA A 55 5.21 12.49 2.05
CA ALA A 55 3.97 11.75 2.23
C ALA A 55 2.94 12.55 3.05
N SER A 56 3.38 13.23 4.12
CA SER A 56 2.48 14.06 4.92
C SER A 56 1.97 15.28 4.16
N GLY A 57 2.83 15.88 3.31
CA GLY A 57 2.42 16.97 2.41
C GLY A 57 1.35 16.52 1.42
N ASP A 58 1.56 15.37 0.77
CA ASP A 58 0.62 14.80 -0.19
C ASP A 58 -0.74 14.51 0.47
N VAL A 59 -0.76 13.89 1.66
CA VAL A 59 -2.02 13.62 2.37
C VAL A 59 -2.76 14.92 2.69
N ARG A 60 -2.09 15.91 3.27
CA ARG A 60 -2.71 17.20 3.59
C ARG A 60 -3.22 17.95 2.35
N MET A 61 -2.55 17.76 1.21
CA MET A 61 -2.93 18.41 -0.05
C MET A 61 -4.16 17.78 -0.69
N TYR A 62 -4.27 16.45 -0.68
CA TYR A 62 -5.32 15.73 -1.40
C TYR A 62 -6.50 15.30 -0.52
N PHE A 63 -6.35 15.28 0.81
CA PHE A 63 -7.39 14.90 1.77
C PHE A 63 -7.64 16.04 2.76
N SER A 64 -8.55 16.94 2.38
CA SER A 64 -8.85 18.18 3.12
C SER A 64 -9.34 17.95 4.55
N GLU A 65 -9.90 16.79 4.85
CA GLU A 65 -10.36 16.37 6.17
C GLU A 65 -9.20 16.08 7.15
N PHE A 66 -7.96 15.98 6.67
CA PHE A 66 -6.77 15.72 7.49
C PHE A 66 -5.68 16.81 7.40
N PRO A 67 -5.99 18.07 7.75
CA PRO A 67 -5.08 19.20 7.56
C PRO A 67 -3.83 19.15 8.46
N THR A 68 -3.86 18.38 9.55
CA THR A 68 -2.76 18.22 10.51
C THR A 68 -2.09 16.86 10.43
N PHE A 69 -2.39 16.06 9.39
CA PHE A 69 -1.80 14.73 9.22
C PHE A 69 -0.27 14.78 9.24
N ASN A 70 0.34 13.85 9.97
CA ASN A 70 1.78 13.71 10.05
C ASN A 70 2.16 12.22 10.12
N ALA A 71 2.86 11.73 9.08
CA ALA A 71 3.28 10.35 8.98
C ALA A 71 4.41 10.05 9.98
N THR A 72 4.30 8.95 10.72
CA THR A 72 5.34 8.44 11.63
C THR A 72 6.18 7.32 11.01
N TRP A 73 5.68 6.69 9.96
CA TRP A 73 6.35 5.69 9.13
C TRP A 73 5.67 5.63 7.75
N ALA A 74 6.34 5.05 6.76
CA ALA A 74 5.78 4.80 5.44
C ALA A 74 6.18 3.42 4.92
N LEU A 75 5.25 2.73 4.27
CA LEU A 75 5.52 1.57 3.42
C LEU A 75 5.62 2.04 1.97
N VAL A 76 6.75 1.77 1.33
CA VAL A 76 6.93 2.01 -0.11
C VAL A 76 6.91 0.66 -0.82
N SER A 77 6.01 0.48 -1.79
CA SER A 77 5.99 -0.67 -2.68
C SER A 77 6.13 -0.20 -4.13
N THR A 78 7.06 -0.81 -4.87
CA THR A 78 7.39 -0.46 -6.26
C THR A 78 7.81 -1.71 -7.03
N TRP A 79 8.03 -1.60 -8.34
CA TRP A 79 8.37 -2.70 -9.23
C TRP A 79 9.48 -2.30 -10.22
#